data_AF-A0AAE9YPD5-F1
#
_entry.id   AF-A0AAE9YPD5-F1
#
_cell.length_a   1.000
_cell.length_b   1.000
_cell.length_c   1.000
_cell.angle_alpha   90.00
_cell.angle_beta   90.00
_cell.angle_gamma   90.00
#
_symmetry.space_group_name_H-M   'P 1'
#
loop_
_entity.id
_entity.type
_entity.pdbx_description
1 polymer ?
#
loop_
_entity_poly.entity_id
_entity_poly.type
_entity_poly.pdbx_seq_one_letter_code
_entity_poly.pdbx_strand_id
1 'polypeptide(L)'
;MKSLIVILFVGLLSGCSKNNVAGPVEKTKSEVAQAIEQALKNHDFRLYASTGRSLVLPGISGAGRKKALALCGHKPMKGTGDVLKQEKQRGEMKKKFAFMAEYNRRMLEICQQKKGKA
;
A
#
# COMPACT_ATOMS: atom_id res chain seq x y z
N MET A 1 -31.67 51.35 -36.60
CA MET A 1 -32.80 50.65 -37.24
C MET A 1 -32.52 49.15 -37.14
N LYS A 2 -33.49 48.41 -36.59
CA LYS A 2 -33.38 47.01 -36.17
C LYS A 2 -33.32 46.10 -37.40
N SER A 3 -32.33 45.19 -37.46
CA SER A 3 -32.44 43.97 -38.26
C SER A 3 -32.36 42.77 -37.33
N LEU A 4 -33.46 42.01 -37.33
CA LEU A 4 -33.61 40.72 -36.68
C LEU A 4 -32.64 39.71 -37.30
N ILE A 5 -31.90 39.00 -36.46
CA ILE A 5 -31.31 37.71 -36.81
C ILE A 5 -31.75 36.73 -35.73
N VAL A 6 -32.76 35.93 -36.08
CA VAL A 6 -33.22 34.76 -35.32
C VAL A 6 -32.33 33.61 -35.76
N ILE A 7 -31.41 33.17 -34.91
CA ILE A 7 -30.67 31.92 -35.11
C ILE A 7 -31.18 30.93 -34.07
N LEU A 8 -32.09 30.09 -34.53
CA LEU A 8 -32.60 28.90 -33.86
C LEU A 8 -31.49 27.84 -33.85
N PHE A 9 -30.69 27.79 -32.78
CA PHE A 9 -29.71 26.73 -32.57
C PHE A 9 -30.42 25.46 -32.10
N VAL A 10 -30.72 24.57 -33.06
CA VAL A 10 -31.19 23.21 -32.82
C VAL A 10 -30.02 22.40 -32.26
N GLY A 11 -30.03 22.18 -30.94
CA GLY A 11 -29.11 21.25 -30.28
C GLY A 11 -29.48 19.81 -30.61
N LEU A 12 -28.73 19.18 -31.51
CA LEU A 12 -28.71 17.73 -31.64
C LEU A 12 -28.08 17.14 -30.37
N LEU A 13 -28.92 16.52 -29.54
CA LEU A 13 -28.47 15.63 -28.47
C LEU A 13 -27.92 14.35 -29.11
N SER A 14 -26.61 14.32 -29.37
CA SER A 14 -25.88 13.07 -29.58
C SER A 14 -25.74 12.36 -28.23
N GLY A 15 -26.63 11.41 -27.96
CA GLY A 15 -26.48 10.47 -26.85
C GLY A 15 -25.33 9.50 -27.12
N CYS A 16 -24.27 9.54 -26.32
CA CYS A 16 -23.27 8.46 -26.31
C CYS A 16 -23.83 7.25 -25.54
N SER A 17 -24.09 6.16 -26.25
CA SER A 17 -24.21 4.82 -25.65
C SER A 17 -22.91 4.47 -24.93
N LYS A 18 -23.01 4.20 -23.63
CA LYS A 18 -21.90 3.73 -22.80
C LYS A 18 -21.66 2.26 -23.13
N ASN A 19 -20.89 2.00 -24.18
CA ASN A 19 -20.41 0.66 -24.48
C ASN A 19 -19.48 0.22 -23.34
N ASN A 20 -19.88 -0.82 -22.59
CA ASN A 20 -19.00 -1.50 -21.65
C ASN A 20 -17.99 -2.31 -22.47
N VAL A 21 -16.94 -1.64 -22.94
CA VAL A 21 -15.74 -2.31 -23.43
C VAL A 21 -15.03 -2.85 -22.20
N ALA A 22 -15.14 -4.16 -21.98
CA ALA A 22 -14.23 -4.88 -21.10
C ALA A 22 -12.83 -4.76 -21.71
N GLY A 23 -12.11 -3.70 -21.30
CA GLY A 23 -10.69 -3.55 -21.59
C GLY A 23 -9.86 -4.66 -20.94
N PRO A 24 -8.56 -4.77 -21.27
CA PRO A 24 -7.69 -5.75 -20.67
C PRO A 24 -7.73 -5.59 -19.15
N VAL A 25 -7.95 -6.70 -18.43
CA VAL A 25 -7.90 -6.74 -16.98
C VAL A 25 -6.44 -6.50 -16.58
N GLU A 26 -6.05 -5.23 -16.49
CA GLU A 26 -4.91 -4.78 -15.71
C GLU A 26 -5.04 -5.44 -14.33
N LYS A 27 -4.20 -6.44 -14.05
CA LYS A 27 -4.18 -7.10 -12.74
C LYS A 27 -3.81 -6.05 -11.71
N THR A 28 -4.80 -5.51 -11.00
CA THR A 28 -4.58 -4.59 -9.88
C THR A 28 -3.63 -5.26 -8.88
N LYS A 29 -2.39 -4.76 -8.80
CA LYS A 29 -1.39 -5.27 -7.87
C LYS A 29 -1.87 -5.09 -6.43
N SER A 30 -1.60 -6.06 -5.55
CA SER A 30 -1.93 -5.94 -4.14
C SER A 30 -1.21 -4.75 -3.49
N GLU A 31 -1.81 -4.19 -2.44
CA GLU A 31 -1.22 -3.09 -1.65
C GLU A 31 0.20 -3.41 -1.19
N VAL A 32 0.45 -4.65 -0.77
CA VAL A 32 1.78 -5.12 -0.34
C VAL A 32 2.78 -5.11 -1.51
N ALA A 33 2.38 -5.56 -2.70
CA ALA A 33 3.26 -5.56 -3.86
C ALA A 33 3.64 -4.13 -4.27
N GLN A 34 2.67 -3.21 -4.29
CA GLN A 34 2.92 -1.80 -4.58
C GLN A 34 3.87 -1.16 -3.54
N ALA A 35 3.67 -1.46 -2.25
CA ALA A 35 4.53 -0.96 -1.19
C ALA A 35 5.97 -1.48 -1.28
N ILE A 36 6.15 -2.75 -1.66
CA ILE A 36 7.49 -3.33 -1.90
C ILE A 36 8.14 -2.66 -3.11
N GLU A 37 7.43 -2.50 -4.22
CA GLU A 37 7.96 -1.83 -5.41
C GLU A 37 8.42 -0.40 -5.10
N GLN A 38 7.63 0.35 -4.33
CA GLN A 38 8.01 1.69 -3.91
C GLN A 38 9.24 1.68 -2.97
N ALA A 39 9.30 0.74 -2.05
CA ALA A 39 10.43 0.59 -1.14
C ALA A 39 11.73 0.26 -1.90
N LEU A 40 11.65 -0.61 -2.91
CA LEU A 40 12.77 -0.94 -3.79
C LEU A 40 13.27 0.27 -4.57
N LYS A 41 12.36 1.08 -5.14
CA LYS A 41 12.72 2.34 -5.82
C LYS A 41 13.44 3.32 -4.89
N ASN A 42 13.07 3.31 -3.62
CA ASN A 42 13.64 4.19 -2.60
C ASN A 42 14.86 3.57 -1.89
N HIS A 43 15.33 2.38 -2.29
CA HIS A 43 16.38 1.63 -1.61
C HIS A 43 16.12 1.41 -0.11
N ASP A 44 14.86 1.34 0.31
CA ASP A 44 14.44 1.15 1.70
C ASP A 44 14.09 -0.32 1.98
N PHE A 45 15.07 -1.09 2.43
CA PHE A 45 14.93 -2.52 2.74
C PHE A 45 14.49 -2.80 4.19
N ARG A 46 14.15 -1.76 4.95
CA ARG A 46 13.79 -1.91 6.36
C ARG A 46 12.43 -2.60 6.53
N LEU A 47 12.33 -3.41 7.58
CA LEU A 47 11.10 -4.12 7.95
C LEU A 47 10.17 -3.20 8.75
N TYR A 48 8.86 -3.39 8.63
CA TYR A 48 7.92 -2.69 9.49
C TYR A 48 7.93 -3.26 10.91
N ALA A 49 7.93 -2.36 11.89
CA ALA A 49 7.74 -2.68 13.29
C ALA A 49 6.55 -1.92 13.89
N SER A 50 5.93 -2.50 14.91
CA SER A 50 4.90 -1.82 15.71
C SER A 50 5.49 -0.69 16.55
N THR A 51 4.68 0.32 16.86
CA THR A 51 5.07 1.49 17.69
C THR A 51 4.58 1.40 19.15
N GLY A 52 4.18 0.23 19.62
CA GLY A 52 3.83 0.01 21.03
C GLY A 52 5.04 -0.27 21.92
N ARG A 53 4.80 -0.58 23.20
CA ARG A 53 5.84 -0.87 24.21
C ARG A 53 6.86 -1.94 23.80
N SER A 54 6.42 -2.93 23.03
CA SER A 54 7.29 -4.00 22.55
C SER A 54 7.54 -3.85 21.04
N LEU A 55 8.81 -3.93 20.64
CA LEU A 55 9.18 -3.97 19.23
C LEU A 55 8.80 -5.33 18.63
N VAL A 56 7.69 -5.35 17.91
CA VAL A 56 7.20 -6.53 17.18
C VAL A 56 7.47 -6.31 15.69
N LEU A 57 8.02 -7.32 15.02
CA LEU A 57 8.14 -7.41 13.57
C LEU A 57 7.14 -8.46 13.10
N PRO A 58 5.90 -8.09 12.73
CA PRO A 58 4.90 -9.05 12.30
C PRO A 58 5.43 -9.90 11.13
N GLY A 59 5.06 -11.18 11.11
CA GLY A 59 5.49 -12.11 10.07
C GLY A 59 6.92 -12.66 10.22
N ILE A 60 7.71 -12.16 11.18
CA ILE A 60 9.06 -12.67 11.47
C ILE A 60 9.04 -13.47 12.78
N SER A 61 9.61 -14.67 12.75
CA SER A 61 9.69 -15.53 13.94
C SER A 61 10.53 -14.91 15.04
N GLY A 62 10.21 -15.24 16.30
CA GLY A 62 10.95 -14.73 17.46
C GLY A 62 12.46 -15.01 17.41
N ALA A 63 12.84 -16.23 16.99
CA ALA A 63 14.23 -16.65 16.85
C ALA A 63 14.99 -15.87 15.76
N GLY A 64 14.34 -15.57 14.63
CA GLY A 64 14.96 -14.84 13.51
C GLY A 64 14.98 -13.32 13.67
N ARG A 65 14.18 -12.77 14.58
CA ARG A 65 13.94 -11.33 14.72
C ARG A 65 15.19 -10.51 15.00
N LYS A 66 16.08 -10.96 15.89
CA LYS A 66 17.33 -10.23 16.21
C LYS A 66 18.24 -10.13 14.99
N LYS A 67 18.40 -11.24 14.24
CA LYS A 67 19.18 -11.28 13.01
C LYS A 67 18.57 -10.41 11.92
N ALA A 68 17.24 -10.48 11.74
CA ALA A 68 16.52 -9.67 10.76
C ALA A 68 16.67 -8.16 11.06
N LEU A 69 16.60 -7.76 12.33
CA LEU A 69 16.83 -6.38 12.75
C LEU A 69 18.24 -5.90 12.46
N ALA A 70 19.26 -6.71 12.81
CA ALA A 70 20.65 -6.36 12.57
C ALA A 70 20.96 -6.22 11.07
N LEU A 71 20.41 -7.11 10.25
CA LEU A 71 20.66 -7.12 8.81
C LEU A 71 19.88 -6.02 8.09
N CYS A 72 18.57 -5.94 8.31
CA CYS A 72 17.66 -5.15 7.48
C CYS A 72 17.27 -3.82 8.12
N GLY A 73 17.44 -3.66 9.44
CA GLY A 73 16.87 -2.55 10.18
C GLY A 73 15.34 -2.59 10.23
N HIS A 74 14.72 -1.55 10.79
CA HIS A 74 13.28 -1.43 10.86
C HIS A 74 12.79 0.01 10.68
N LYS A 75 11.50 0.15 10.36
CA LYS A 75 10.77 1.42 10.32
C LYS A 75 9.43 1.28 11.05
N PRO A 76 8.99 2.33 11.76
CA PRO A 76 7.73 2.29 12.49
C PRO A 76 6.52 2.29 11.54
N MET A 77 5.51 1.47 11.84
CA MET A 77 4.20 1.57 11.21
C MET A 77 3.33 2.58 11.96
N LYS A 78 2.94 3.66 11.27
CA LYS A 78 2.11 4.71 11.87
C LYS A 78 0.77 4.16 12.35
N GLY A 79 0.36 4.59 13.55
CA GLY A 79 -0.91 4.21 14.17
C GLY A 79 -0.95 2.73 14.56
N THR A 80 0.15 2.21 15.10
CA THR A 80 0.25 0.91 15.79
C THR A 80 0.69 1.06 17.25
N GLY A 81 0.41 2.23 17.86
CA GLY A 81 0.79 2.59 19.23
C GLY A 81 -0.28 2.30 20.28
N ASP A 82 -0.01 2.69 21.53
CA ASP A 82 -0.65 2.16 22.74
C ASP A 82 -2.12 2.59 23.02
N VAL A 83 -2.78 3.36 22.13
CA VAL A 83 -4.14 3.84 22.39
C VAL A 83 -5.14 3.37 21.32
N LEU A 84 -5.89 2.31 21.66
CA LEU A 84 -7.09 1.88 20.95
C LEU A 84 -8.32 2.39 21.72
N LYS A 85 -8.99 3.40 21.20
CA LYS A 85 -10.19 4.02 21.79
C LYS A 85 -11.50 3.36 21.35
N GLN A 86 -11.53 2.62 20.23
CA GLN A 86 -12.78 2.13 19.61
C GLN A 86 -12.62 0.77 18.89
N GLU A 87 -13.70 -0.02 18.78
CA GLU A 87 -13.72 -1.32 18.06
C GLU A 87 -13.26 -1.24 16.60
N LYS A 88 -13.67 -0.20 15.86
CA LYS A 88 -13.22 0.03 14.47
C LYS A 88 -11.70 0.09 14.37
N GLN A 89 -11.02 0.64 15.38
CA GLN A 89 -9.57 0.74 15.42
C GLN A 89 -8.89 -0.63 15.61
N ARG A 90 -9.57 -1.60 16.24
CA ARG A 90 -9.08 -2.99 16.34
C ARG A 90 -9.08 -3.67 14.97
N GLY A 91 -10.14 -3.47 14.18
CA GLY A 91 -10.23 -3.98 12.82
C GLY A 91 -9.14 -3.40 11.91
N GLU A 92 -8.90 -2.09 11.98
CA GLU A 92 -7.81 -1.43 11.26
C GLU A 92 -6.44 -1.91 11.74
N MET A 93 -6.25 -2.13 13.05
CA MET A 93 -5.02 -2.69 13.59
C MET A 93 -4.73 -4.08 13.02
N LYS A 94 -5.75 -4.96 12.98
CA LYS A 94 -5.61 -6.30 12.41
C LYS A 94 -5.19 -6.24 10.94
N LYS A 95 -5.79 -5.34 10.15
CA LYS A 95 -5.41 -5.13 8.74
C LYS A 95 -3.97 -4.65 8.61
N LYS A 96 -3.54 -3.67 9.42
CA LYS A 96 -2.14 -3.20 9.44
C LYS A 96 -1.16 -4.31 9.81
N PHE A 97 -1.48 -5.12 10.81
CA PHE A 97 -0.63 -6.24 11.21
C PHE A 97 -0.53 -7.32 10.13
N ALA A 98 -1.63 -7.63 9.44
CA ALA A 98 -1.61 -8.53 8.29
C ALA A 98 -0.75 -7.97 7.14
N PHE A 99 -0.92 -6.69 6.80
CA PHE A 99 -0.09 -6.00 5.81
C PHE A 99 1.39 -6.06 6.18
N MET A 100 1.74 -5.68 7.42
CA MET A 100 3.12 -5.74 7.91
C MET A 100 3.70 -7.15 7.83
N ALA A 101 2.92 -8.17 8.20
CA ALA A 101 3.38 -9.55 8.20
C ALA A 101 3.69 -10.08 6.78
N GLU A 102 2.87 -9.73 5.79
CA GLU A 102 3.14 -10.09 4.40
C GLU A 102 4.31 -9.30 3.83
N TYR A 103 4.34 -7.98 4.04
CA TYR A 103 5.44 -7.12 3.60
C TYR A 103 6.77 -7.59 4.18
N ASN A 104 6.84 -7.84 5.49
CA ASN A 104 8.08 -8.19 6.18
C ASN A 104 8.65 -9.53 5.71
N ARG A 105 7.80 -10.53 5.47
CA ARG A 105 8.26 -11.83 4.95
C ARG A 105 8.96 -11.67 3.60
N ARG A 106 8.31 -10.98 2.66
CA ARG A 106 8.86 -10.74 1.32
C ARG A 106 10.08 -9.82 1.34
N MET A 107 10.03 -8.74 2.12
CA MET A 107 11.14 -7.78 2.20
C MET A 107 12.36 -8.36 2.90
N LEU A 108 12.18 -9.31 3.84
CA LEU A 108 13.30 -10.01 4.46
C LEU A 108 14.10 -10.82 3.44
N GLU A 109 13.44 -11.57 2.56
CA GLU A 109 14.09 -12.33 1.49
C GLU A 109 14.88 -11.39 0.55
N ILE A 110 14.26 -10.29 0.13
CA ILE A 110 14.89 -9.27 -0.71
C ILE A 110 16.12 -8.67 -0.02
N CYS A 111 15.98 -8.24 1.24
CA CYS A 111 17.05 -7.66 2.03
C CYS A 111 18.22 -8.64 2.17
N GLN A 112 17.94 -9.91 2.46
CA GLN A 112 18.95 -10.98 2.57
C GLN A 112 19.68 -11.18 1.24
N GLN A 113 18.99 -11.16 0.11
CA GLN A 113 19.64 -11.28 -1.21
C GLN A 113 20.52 -10.07 -1.54
N LYS A 114 20.14 -8.86 -1.11
CA LYS A 114 20.91 -7.65 -1.36
C LYS A 114 22.12 -7.50 -0.44
N LYS A 115 22.02 -7.97 0.81
CA LYS A 115 23.08 -7.80 1.83
C LYS A 115 23.89 -9.06 2.12
N GLY A 116 23.39 -10.24 1.79
CA GLY A 116 24.13 -11.50 1.90
C GLY A 116 25.02 -11.81 0.69
N LYS A 117 24.99 -10.93 -0.33
CA LYS A 117 25.92 -10.93 -1.46
C LYS A 117 26.99 -9.82 -1.34
N ALA A 118 27.06 -9.16 -0.19
CA ALA A 118 28.04 -8.12 0.12
C ALA A 118 29.16 -8.71 0.99
#